data_AF-A0A1Q7EBA7-F1
#
_entry.id   AF-A0A1Q7EBA7-F1
#
_cell.length_a   1.000
_cell.length_b   1.000
_cell.length_c   1.000
_cell.angle_alpha   90.00
_cell.angle_beta   90.00
_cell.angle_gamma   90.00
#
_symmetry.space_group_name_H-M   'P 1'
#
loop_
_entity.id
_entity.type
_entity.pdbx_description
1 polymer ?
#
loop_
_entity_poly.entity_id
_entity_poly.type
_entity_poly.pdbx_seq_one_letter_code
_entity_poly.pdbx_strand_id
1 'polypeptide(L)' 'MMLDPVCDMVVDLAEQREQGLSIERPEREYAFCSAGCLERFAKDPKRYMPKVDRWLATGESAPPRM' A
#
# COMPACT_ATOMS: atom_id res chain seq x y z
N MET A 1 -1.89 8.84 -1.86
CA MET A 1 -0.85 8.48 -0.87
C MET A 1 -1.23 7.22 -0.14
N MET A 2 -0.33 6.24 -0.11
CA MET A 2 -0.50 4.89 0.45
C MET A 2 0.83 4.43 1.05
N LEU A 3 0.83 3.90 2.27
CA LEU A 3 2.03 3.33 2.89
C LEU A 3 2.36 1.97 2.28
N ASP A 4 3.57 1.82 1.73
CA ASP A 4 4.18 0.53 1.46
C ASP A 4 4.56 -0.13 2.80
N PRO A 5 3.87 -1.22 3.20
CA PRO A 5 4.10 -1.81 4.50
C PRO A 5 5.43 -2.59 4.61
N VAL A 6 6.11 -2.84 3.49
CA VAL A 6 7.38 -3.57 3.45
C VAL A 6 8.55 -2.66 3.78
N CYS A 7 8.52 -1.41 3.31
CA CYS A 7 9.63 -0.46 3.45
C CYS A 7 9.29 0.87 4.12
N ASP A 8 8.04 1.07 4.55
CA ASP A 8 7.55 2.30 5.19
C ASP A 8 7.52 3.54 4.27
N MET A 9 7.63 3.34 2.96
CA MET A 9 7.57 4.43 2.00
C MET A 9 6.12 4.80 1.66
N VAL A 10 5.78 6.08 1.71
CA VAL A 10 4.48 6.56 1.22
C VAL A 10 4.57 6.80 -0.28
N VAL A 11 3.72 6.12 -1.05
CA VAL A 11 3.66 6.16 -2.50
C VAL A 11 2.30 6.62 -3.00
N ASP A 12 2.20 7.05 -4.24
CA ASP A 12 0.89 7.36 -4.83
C ASP A 12 0.21 6.09 -5.36
N LEU A 13 -0.99 5.80 -4.89
CA LEU A 13 -1.72 4.58 -5.26
C LEU A 13 -2.08 4.55 -6.75
N ALA A 14 -2.49 5.69 -7.32
CA ALA A 14 -2.87 5.77 -8.72
C ALA A 14 -1.64 5.56 -9.62
N GLU A 15 -0.54 6.23 -9.27
CA GLU A 15 0.72 6.09 -10.02
C GLU A 15 1.26 4.65 -9.96
N GLN A 16 1.23 4.01 -8.78
CA GLN A 16 1.69 2.63 -8.64
C GLN A 16 0.76 1.63 -9.34
N ARG A 17 -0.54 1.92 -9.38
CA ARG A 17 -1.50 1.11 -10.15
C ARG A 17 -1.22 1.14 -11.65
N GLU A 18 -0.91 2.32 -12.20
CA GLU A 18 -0.53 2.46 -13.62
C GLU A 18 0.78 1.72 -13.92
N GLN A 19 1.69 1.67 -12.96
CA GLN A 19 2.95 0.92 -13.05
C GLN A 19 2.83 -0.59 -12.80
N GLY A 20 1.64 -1.09 -12.42
CA GLY A 20 1.45 -2.49 -12.03
C GLY A 20 2.14 -2.87 -10.71
N LEU A 21 2.46 -1.88 -9.89
CA LEU A 21 3.03 -2.00 -8.55
C LEU A 21 1.95 -1.92 -7.46
N SER A 22 0.74 -2.38 -7.78
CA SER A 22 -0.38 -2.48 -6.85
C SER A 22 -0.97 -3.90 -6.81
N ILE A 23 -1.60 -4.24 -5.69
CA ILE A 23 -2.36 -5.50 -5.52
C ILE A 23 -3.72 -5.16 -4.92
N GLU A 24 -4.78 -5.55 -5.63
CA GLU A 24 -6.15 -5.51 -5.10
C GLU A 24 -6.42 -6.71 -4.18
N ARG A 25 -6.97 -6.46 -2.99
CA ARG A 25 -7.37 -7.47 -2.00
C ARG A 25 -8.77 -7.17 -1.46
N PRO A 26 -9.45 -8.15 -0.84
CA PRO A 26 -10.79 -7.95 -0.30
C PRO A 26 -10.90 -6.80 0.70
N GLU A 27 -9.81 -6.51 1.43
CA GLU A 27 -9.79 -5.43 2.42
C GLU A 27 -9.55 -4.04 1.80
N ARG A 28 -8.69 -3.95 0.77
CA ARG A 28 -8.28 -2.72 0.07
C ARG A 28 -7.30 -3.02 -1.07
N GLU A 29 -7.04 -2.01 -1.89
CA GLU A 29 -5.89 -1.98 -2.78
C GLU A 29 -4.62 -1.59 -2.01
N TYR A 30 -3.50 -2.24 -2.30
CA TYR A 30 -2.17 -1.99 -1.73
C TYR A 30 -1.22 -1.50 -2.83
N ALA A 31 -0.37 -0.51 -2.53
CA ALA A 31 0.67 -0.02 -3.43
C ALA A 31 2.06 -0.23 -2.84
N PHE A 32 3.04 -0.43 -3.72
CA PHE A 32 4.42 -0.74 -3.36
C PHE A 32 5.38 0.17 -4.11
N CYS A 33 6.50 0.53 -3.49
CA CYS A 33 7.51 1.39 -4.13
C CYS A 33 8.30 0.69 -5.25
N SER A 34 8.23 -0.63 -5.30
CA SER A 34 9.00 -1.46 -6.22
C SER A 34 8.44 -2.87 -6.33
N ALA A 35 8.78 -3.57 -7.41
CA ALA A 35 8.40 -4.97 -7.63
C ALA A 35 8.88 -5.87 -6.48
N GLY A 36 10.06 -5.62 -5.90
CA GLY A 36 10.57 -6.40 -4.78
C GLY A 36 9.73 -6.26 -3.50
N CYS A 37 9.13 -5.09 -3.25
CA CYS A 37 8.19 -4.91 -2.14
C CYS A 37 6.85 -5.61 -2.41
N LEU A 38 6.35 -5.51 -3.64
CA LEU A 38 5.17 -6.25 -4.10
C LEU A 38 5.34 -7.76 -3.90
N GLU A 39 6.47 -8.34 -4.34
CA GLU A 39 6.73 -9.78 -4.19
C GLU A 39 6.83 -10.21 -2.72
N ARG A 40 7.46 -9.39 -1.86
CA ARG A 40 7.54 -9.66 -0.42
C ARG A 40 6.17 -9.64 0.23
N PHE A 41 5.34 -8.66 -0.13
CA PHE A 41 3.96 -8.60 0.34
C PHE A 41 3.14 -9.79 -0.16
N ALA A 42 3.28 -10.17 -1.43
CA ALA A 42 2.56 -11.30 -2.00
C ALA A 42 2.91 -12.63 -1.32
N LYS A 43 4.15 -12.80 -0.83
CA LYS A 43 4.59 -13.98 -0.08
C LYS A 43 3.95 -14.07 1.31
N ASP A 44 3.80 -12.95 2.02
CA ASP A 44 3.27 -12.96 3.39
C ASP A 44 2.42 -11.71 3.70
N PRO A 45 1.23 -11.55 3.07
CA PRO A 45 0.46 -10.32 3.17
C PRO A 45 -0.05 -10.09 4.59
N LYS A 46 -0.39 -11.16 5.32
CA LYS A 46 -0.90 -11.10 6.70
C LYS A 46 0.09 -10.44 7.67
N ARG A 47 1.40 -10.54 7.41
CA ARG A 47 2.44 -9.88 8.19
C ARG A 47 2.44 -8.35 8.01
N TYR A 48 2.04 -7.87 6.84
CA TYR A 48 2.19 -6.47 6.42
C TYR A 48 0.86 -5.68 6.48
N MET A 49 -0.27 -6.34 6.28
CA MET A 49 -1.62 -5.73 6.34
C MET A 49 -1.88 -4.89 7.60
N PRO A 50 -1.52 -5.33 8.83
CA PRO A 50 -1.76 -4.55 10.05
C PRO A 50 -1.05 -3.19 10.04
N LYS A 51 0.05 -3.06 9.31
CA LYS A 51 0.84 -1.83 9.23
C LYS A 51 0.14 -0.77 8.39
N VAL A 52 -0.41 -1.18 7.25
CA VAL A 52 -1.25 -0.32 6.43
C VAL A 52 -2.52 0.05 7.18
N ASP A 53 -3.13 -0.90 7.89
CA ASP A 53 -4.32 -0.64 8.72
C ASP A 53 -4.08 0.45 9.76
N ARG A 54 -2.97 0.34 10.49
CA ARG A 54 -2.55 1.36 11.44
C ARG A 54 -2.34 2.73 10.79
N TRP A 55 -1.73 2.77 9.61
CA TRP A 55 -1.46 4.02 8.90
C TRP A 55 -2.74 4.70 8.40
N LEU A 56 -3.72 3.92 7.93
CA LEU A 56 -5.05 4.45 7.59
C LEU A 56 -5.80 4.93 8.84
N ALA A 57 -5.70 4.20 9.95
CA ALA A 57 -6.35 4.56 11.21
C ALA A 57 -5.82 5.90 11.78
N THR A 58 -4.57 6.26 11.49
CA THR A 58 -3.98 7.55 11.87
C THR A 58 -4.38 8.73 10.95
N GLY A 59 -5.18 8.50 9.91
CA GLY A 59 -5.76 9.58 9.09
C GLY A 59 -4.83 10.20 8.05
N GLU A 60 -3.65 9.62 7.80
CA GLU A 60 -2.63 10.18 6.89
C GLU A 60 -2.87 9.84 5.40
N SER A 61 -4.01 9.20 5.10
CA SER A 61 -4.32 8.67 3.78
C SER A 61 -5.53 9.27 3.09
N ALA A 62 -6.24 10.20 3.74
CA ALA A 62 -7.38 10.85 3.09
C ALA A 62 -6.87 11.69 1.90
N PRO A 63 -7.27 11.40 0.64
CA PRO A 63 -7.06 12.37 -0.43
C PRO A 63 -7.78 13.67 -0.06
N PRO A 64 -7.29 14.86 -0.47
CA PRO A 64 -8.05 16.08 -0.30
C PRO A 64 -9.41 15.87 -0.98
N ARG A 65 -10.48 15.87 -0.19
CA ARG A 65 -11.84 15.98 -0.71
C ARG A 65 -11.93 17.35 -1.38
N MET A 66 -12.07 17.38 -2.70
CA MET A 66 -12.41 18.57 -3.48
C MET A 66 -13.84 18.43 -3.97
#